data_AF-A0AAU8M1H6-F1
#
_entry.id   AF-A0AAU8M1H6-F1
#
_cell.length_a   1.000
_cell.length_b   1.000
_cell.length_c   1.000
_cell.angle_alpha   90.00
_cell.angle_beta   90.00
_cell.angle_gamma   90.00
#
_symmetry.space_group_name_H-M   'P 1'
#
loop_
_entity.id
_entity.type
_entity.pdbx_description
1 polymer ?
#
loop_
_entity_poly.entity_id
_entity_poly.type
_entity_poly.pdbx_seq_one_letter_code
_entity_poly.pdbx_strand_id
1 'polypeptide(L)'
;MRHYETTYILRPNLGEEQFTEIIERTNAIVQDDGGSVIDIDRWGMKKLAYEIKKEAQGYYIYMNYAAPGSTIQEIERIFRIDDRVLRYLTVKLAEEIDSEGIDQEKERIAAVAAAKVAEAERLAQQNDEADDDEDGDVNENEDSDNSDDDSDDE
;
A
#
# COMPACT_ATOMS: atom_id res chain seq x y z
N MET A 1 20.19 6.37 -18.72
CA MET A 1 19.09 5.38 -18.88
C MET A 1 17.76 6.11 -18.86
N ARG A 2 16.63 5.47 -19.19
CA ARG A 2 15.31 6.11 -19.07
C ARG A 2 14.72 5.79 -17.71
N HIS A 3 13.98 6.75 -17.15
CA HIS A 3 13.35 6.61 -15.85
C HIS A 3 11.91 6.11 -16.02
N TYR A 4 11.58 5.02 -15.35
CA TYR A 4 10.25 4.43 -15.39
C TYR A 4 9.74 4.13 -13.99
N GLU A 5 8.44 4.22 -13.87
CA GLU A 5 7.70 3.60 -12.79
C GLU A 5 6.78 2.52 -13.37
N THR A 6 6.58 1.46 -12.61
CA THR A 6 5.63 0.41 -12.96
C THR A 6 4.83 0.06 -11.72
N THR A 7 3.52 0.27 -11.81
CA THR A 7 2.58 -0.19 -10.80
C THR A 7 1.85 -1.40 -11.33
N TYR A 8 1.80 -2.48 -10.55
CA TYR A 8 1.07 -3.68 -10.93
C TYR A 8 0.27 -4.23 -9.76
N ILE A 9 -0.83 -4.90 -10.12
CA ILE A 9 -1.81 -5.46 -9.20
C ILE A 9 -1.74 -6.97 -9.35
N LEU A 10 -1.45 -7.66 -8.25
CA LEU A 10 -1.44 -9.12 -8.19
C LEU A 10 -2.74 -9.65 -7.61
N ARG A 11 -3.06 -10.91 -7.95
CA ARG A 11 -4.22 -11.60 -7.39
C ARG A 11 -4.12 -11.70 -5.86
N PRO A 12 -5.25 -11.52 -5.15
CA PRO A 12 -5.28 -11.57 -3.68
C PRO A 12 -5.09 -12.98 -3.12
N ASN A 13 -5.35 -14.02 -3.92
CA ASN A 13 -5.28 -15.43 -3.51
C ASN A 13 -3.85 -16.00 -3.47
N LEU A 14 -2.83 -15.20 -3.76
CA LEU A 14 -1.43 -15.61 -3.75
C LEU A 14 -0.84 -15.44 -2.34
N GLY A 15 0.11 -16.29 -1.97
CA GLY A 15 0.85 -16.17 -0.71
C GLY A 15 1.99 -15.15 -0.80
N GLU A 16 2.51 -14.72 0.36
CA GLU A 16 3.63 -13.76 0.44
C GLU A 16 4.90 -14.22 -0.29
N GLU A 17 5.17 -15.53 -0.27
CA GLU A 17 6.28 -16.13 -1.02
C GLU A 17 6.14 -15.90 -2.53
N GLN A 18 4.91 -16.04 -3.06
CA GLN A 18 4.64 -15.84 -4.48
C GLN A 18 4.69 -14.36 -4.87
N PHE A 19 4.27 -13.46 -3.98
CA PHE A 19 4.46 -12.02 -4.20
C PHE A 19 5.94 -11.68 -4.30
N THR A 20 6.74 -12.20 -3.37
CA THR A 20 8.19 -11.98 -3.34
C THR A 20 8.86 -12.57 -4.58
N GLU A 21 8.49 -13.78 -5.01
CA GLU A 21 8.97 -14.40 -6.25
C GLU A 21 8.73 -13.51 -7.49
N ILE A 22 7.53 -12.92 -7.60
CA ILE A 22 7.19 -12.03 -8.73
C ILE A 22 8.01 -10.73 -8.68
N ILE A 23 8.19 -10.16 -7.49
CA ILE A 23 9.01 -8.96 -7.29
C ILE A 23 10.47 -9.24 -7.67
N GLU A 24 11.04 -10.35 -7.17
CA GLU A 24 12.40 -10.76 -7.46
C GLU A 24 12.62 -11.05 -8.94
N ARG A 25 11.68 -11.74 -9.58
CA ARG A 25 11.71 -11.96 -11.04
C ARG A 25 11.71 -10.65 -11.81
N THR A 26 10.86 -9.71 -11.41
CA THR A 26 10.79 -8.38 -12.07
C THR A 26 12.10 -7.61 -11.87
N ASN A 27 12.68 -7.68 -10.68
CA ASN A 27 13.98 -7.07 -10.37
C ASN A 27 15.12 -7.71 -11.19
N ALA A 28 15.14 -9.04 -11.31
CA ALA A 28 16.13 -9.75 -12.10
C ALA A 28 16.12 -9.31 -13.56
N ILE A 29 14.95 -9.17 -14.18
CA ILE A 29 14.83 -8.68 -15.57
C ILE A 29 15.42 -7.28 -15.73
N VAL A 30 15.18 -6.38 -14.75
CA VAL A 30 15.76 -5.04 -14.78
C VAL A 30 17.28 -5.08 -14.64
N GLN A 31 17.81 -5.92 -13.76
CA GLN A 31 19.26 -6.05 -13.54
C GLN A 31 19.98 -6.72 -14.73
N ASP A 32 19.38 -7.75 -15.32
CA ASP A 32 19.94 -8.51 -16.44
C ASP A 32 20.14 -7.63 -17.69
N ASP A 33 19.22 -6.68 -17.91
CA ASP A 33 19.29 -5.68 -18.98
C ASP A 33 20.21 -4.49 -18.65
N GLY A 34 20.89 -4.51 -17.50
CA GLY A 34 21.80 -3.44 -17.05
C GLY A 34 21.09 -2.22 -16.48
N GLY A 35 19.83 -2.35 -16.08
CA GLY A 35 19.07 -1.34 -15.36
C GLY A 35 19.37 -1.31 -13.86
N SER A 36 18.97 -0.23 -13.20
CA SER A 36 19.06 -0.05 -11.75
C SER A 36 17.68 0.18 -11.16
N VAL A 37 17.34 -0.61 -10.13
CA VAL A 37 16.13 -0.37 -9.35
C VAL A 37 16.39 0.74 -8.35
N ILE A 38 15.49 1.72 -8.33
CA ILE A 38 15.53 2.90 -7.46
C ILE A 38 14.80 2.57 -6.16
N ASP A 39 13.56 2.09 -6.29
CA ASP A 39 12.70 1.81 -5.15
C ASP A 39 11.68 0.71 -5.48
N ILE A 40 11.29 -0.06 -4.45
CA ILE A 40 10.21 -1.04 -4.52
C ILE A 40 9.35 -0.86 -3.28
N ASP A 41 8.14 -0.36 -3.49
CA ASP A 41 7.16 -0.14 -2.43
C ASP A 41 6.03 -1.17 -2.52
N ARG A 42 5.76 -1.82 -1.38
CA ARG A 42 4.73 -2.85 -1.23
C ARG A 42 3.53 -2.23 -0.51
N TRP A 43 2.56 -1.76 -1.28
CA TRP A 43 1.36 -1.12 -0.73
C TRP A 43 0.39 -2.10 -0.05
N GLY A 44 0.58 -3.39 -0.26
CA GLY A 44 -0.24 -4.43 0.34
C GLY A 44 -1.60 -4.60 -0.33
N MET A 45 -2.53 -5.19 0.43
CA MET A 45 -3.87 -5.52 -0.04
C MET A 45 -4.76 -4.27 -0.04
N LYS A 46 -5.35 -3.96 -1.18
CA LYS A 46 -6.32 -2.86 -1.33
C LYS A 46 -7.59 -3.34 -2.03
N LYS A 47 -8.73 -2.75 -1.65
CA LYS A 47 -10.02 -2.99 -2.30
C LYS A 47 -10.06 -2.23 -3.62
N LEU A 48 -10.45 -2.92 -4.69
CA LEU A 48 -10.59 -2.33 -6.01
C LEU A 48 -11.95 -1.60 -6.10
N ALA A 49 -12.02 -0.55 -6.92
CA ALA A 49 -13.27 0.18 -7.15
C ALA A 49 -14.31 -0.65 -7.92
N TYR A 50 -13.83 -1.60 -8.74
CA TYR A 50 -14.61 -2.56 -9.49
C TYR A 50 -13.84 -3.87 -9.63
N GLU A 51 -14.53 -4.95 -9.95
CA GLU A 51 -13.92 -6.27 -10.07
C GLU A 51 -13.05 -6.39 -11.33
N ILE A 52 -11.83 -6.87 -11.17
CA ILE A 52 -10.91 -7.16 -12.28
C ILE A 52 -10.69 -8.68 -12.31
N LYS A 53 -11.04 -9.33 -13.43
CA LYS A 53 -10.97 -10.80 -13.57
C LYS A 53 -11.67 -11.56 -12.41
N LYS A 54 -12.79 -11.01 -11.89
CA LYS A 54 -13.58 -11.52 -10.75
C LYS A 54 -12.91 -11.39 -9.37
N GLU A 55 -11.89 -10.56 -9.25
CA GLU A 55 -11.27 -10.23 -7.95
C GLU A 55 -11.73 -8.83 -7.52
N ALA A 56 -12.22 -8.70 -6.28
CA ALA A 56 -12.64 -7.42 -5.69
C ALA A 56 -11.52 -6.72 -4.90
N GLN A 57 -10.42 -7.44 -4.63
CA GLN A 57 -9.23 -6.95 -3.94
C GLN A 57 -7.99 -7.30 -4.77
N GLY A 58 -6.90 -6.56 -4.56
CA GLY A 58 -5.63 -6.84 -5.21
C GLY A 58 -4.47 -6.39 -4.35
N TYR A 59 -3.33 -7.06 -4.52
CA TYR A 59 -2.08 -6.68 -3.88
C TYR A 59 -1.33 -5.71 -4.78
N TYR A 60 -1.09 -4.49 -4.30
CA TYR A 60 -0.45 -3.44 -5.08
C TYR A 60 1.06 -3.41 -4.83
N ILE A 61 1.83 -3.35 -5.91
CA ILE A 61 3.26 -3.14 -5.87
C ILE A 61 3.61 -1.97 -6.78
N TYR A 62 4.42 -1.07 -6.25
CA TYR A 62 5.01 0.03 -6.96
C TYR A 62 6.51 -0.23 -7.13
N MET A 63 7.01 -0.05 -8.34
CA MET A 63 8.42 -0.25 -8.67
C MET A 63 8.93 0.95 -9.45
N ASN A 64 10.00 1.55 -8.96
CA ASN A 64 10.68 2.68 -9.59
C ASN A 64 12.08 2.24 -10.03
N TYR A 65 12.42 2.43 -11.30
CA TYR A 65 13.68 1.96 -11.86
C TYR A 65 14.16 2.77 -13.06
N ALA A 66 15.47 2.72 -13.29
CA ALA A 66 16.12 3.25 -14.47
C ALA A 66 16.57 2.08 -15.35
N ALA A 67 16.10 2.01 -16.60
CA ALA A 67 16.41 0.88 -17.49
C ALA A 67 16.44 1.31 -18.97
N PRO A 68 17.02 0.49 -19.87
CA PRO A 68 16.84 0.68 -21.30
C PRO A 68 15.39 0.40 -21.74
N GLY A 69 15.01 0.92 -22.91
CA GLY A 69 13.65 0.76 -23.44
C GLY A 69 13.25 -0.69 -23.78
N SER A 70 14.24 -1.57 -23.99
CA SER A 70 14.03 -3.01 -24.23
C SER A 70 13.42 -3.71 -23.03
N THR A 71 13.82 -3.33 -21.83
CA THR A 71 13.43 -3.96 -20.56
C THR A 71 11.93 -3.86 -20.32
N ILE A 72 11.31 -2.73 -20.70
CA ILE A 72 9.86 -2.52 -20.57
C ILE A 72 9.10 -3.50 -21.45
N GLN A 73 9.56 -3.73 -22.68
CA GLN A 73 8.89 -4.66 -23.58
C GLN A 73 8.91 -6.08 -23.01
N GLU A 74 10.01 -6.46 -22.36
CA GLU A 74 10.15 -7.77 -21.73
C GLU A 74 9.28 -7.90 -20.47
N ILE A 75 9.30 -6.90 -19.59
CA ILE A 75 8.43 -6.88 -18.38
C ILE A 75 6.96 -6.95 -18.77
N GLU A 76 6.51 -6.13 -19.74
CA GLU A 76 5.12 -6.14 -20.18
C GLU A 76 4.73 -7.46 -20.86
N ARG A 77 5.65 -8.07 -21.59
CA ARG A 77 5.44 -9.40 -22.19
C ARG A 77 5.21 -10.44 -21.10
N ILE A 78 6.03 -10.45 -20.06
CA ILE A 78 5.92 -11.40 -18.95
C ILE A 78 4.63 -11.15 -18.15
N PHE A 79 4.32 -9.89 -17.82
CA PHE A 79 3.07 -9.54 -17.12
C PHE A 79 1.80 -9.87 -17.91
N ARG A 80 1.88 -9.87 -19.25
CA ARG A 80 0.76 -10.31 -20.08
C ARG A 80 0.57 -11.83 -20.07
N ILE A 81 1.66 -12.59 -19.95
CA ILE A 81 1.65 -14.05 -19.91
C ILE A 81 1.30 -14.57 -18.52
N ASP A 82 1.72 -13.86 -17.47
CA ASP A 82 1.51 -14.27 -16.10
C ASP A 82 0.08 -13.94 -15.62
N ASP A 83 -0.76 -14.97 -15.50
CA ASP A 83 -2.14 -14.85 -15.03
C ASP A 83 -2.28 -14.38 -13.58
N ARG A 84 -1.19 -14.37 -12.81
CA ARG A 84 -1.11 -13.84 -11.44
C ARG A 84 -1.21 -12.32 -11.43
N VAL A 85 -0.84 -11.66 -12.53
CA VAL A 85 -0.98 -10.21 -12.71
C VAL A 85 -2.39 -9.88 -13.22
N LEU A 86 -3.11 -9.07 -12.46
CA LEU A 86 -4.44 -8.59 -12.83
C LEU A 86 -4.35 -7.41 -13.81
N ARG A 87 -3.51 -6.44 -13.48
CA ARG A 87 -3.33 -5.20 -14.24
C ARG A 87 -1.92 -4.67 -13.98
N TYR A 88 -1.36 -3.99 -14.96
CA TYR A 88 -0.11 -3.25 -14.82
C TYR A 88 -0.23 -1.92 -15.56
N LEU A 89 0.55 -0.94 -15.12
CA LEU A 89 0.71 0.35 -15.75
C LEU A 89 2.18 0.75 -15.65
N THR A 90 2.81 0.94 -16.80
CA THR A 90 4.17 1.48 -16.90
C THR A 90 4.09 2.93 -17.34
N VAL A 91 4.75 3.83 -16.63
CA VAL A 91 4.84 5.25 -16.97
C VAL A 91 6.30 5.64 -17.12
N LYS A 92 6.61 6.39 -18.18
CA LYS A 92 7.92 6.98 -18.39
C LYS A 92 7.97 8.34 -17.69
N LEU A 93 8.83 8.47 -16.69
CA LEU A 93 8.99 9.70 -15.90
C LEU A 93 9.97 10.67 -16.57
N ALA A 94 11.08 10.15 -17.12
CA ALA A 94 12.11 10.97 -17.77
C ALA A 94 12.77 10.28 -18.98
N GLU A 95 13.19 11.10 -19.95
CA GLU A 95 13.91 10.67 -21.17
C GLU A 95 15.34 10.22 -20.85
N GLU A 96 15.99 10.91 -19.92
CA GLU A 96 17.35 10.61 -19.47
C GLU A 96 17.43 10.78 -17.95
N ILE A 97 18.03 9.80 -17.31
CA ILE A 97 18.46 9.82 -15.93
C ILE A 97 19.96 9.49 -15.92
N ASP A 98 20.71 10.35 -15.24
CA ASP A 98 22.13 10.18 -14.92
C ASP A 98 22.29 9.39 -13.62
N SER A 99 23.46 8.78 -13.41
CA SER A 99 23.76 8.01 -12.19
C SER A 99 23.59 8.83 -10.91
N GLU A 100 23.96 10.11 -10.93
CA GLU A 100 23.73 11.03 -9.80
C GLU A 100 22.24 11.30 -9.56
N GLY A 101 21.43 11.31 -10.63
CA GLY A 101 19.97 11.45 -10.53
C GLY A 101 19.31 10.23 -9.92
N ILE A 102 19.86 9.02 -10.16
CA ILE A 102 19.41 7.78 -9.49
C ILE A 102 19.67 7.85 -8.00
N ASP A 103 20.87 8.27 -7.60
CA ASP A 103 21.27 8.34 -6.21
C ASP A 103 20.50 9.44 -5.46
N GLN A 104 20.33 10.62 -6.08
CA GLN A 104 19.49 11.69 -5.53
C GLN A 104 18.03 11.26 -5.41
N GLU A 105 17.51 10.50 -6.37
CA GLU A 105 16.12 10.02 -6.30
C GLU A 105 15.96 8.95 -5.22
N LYS A 106 16.94 8.05 -5.04
CA LYS A 106 16.98 7.12 -3.91
C LYS A 106 16.99 7.86 -2.58
N GLU A 107 17.82 8.89 -2.44
CA GLU A 107 17.91 9.71 -1.24
C GLU A 107 16.62 10.50 -0.98
N ARG A 108 16.01 11.09 -2.02
CA ARG A 108 14.72 11.78 -1.89
C ARG A 108 13.61 10.85 -1.47
N ILE A 109 13.51 9.68 -2.09
CA ILE A 109 12.49 8.68 -1.74
C ILE A 109 12.72 8.18 -0.30
N ALA A 110 13.98 7.92 0.09
CA ALA A 110 14.31 7.53 1.45
C ALA A 110 13.97 8.63 2.48
N ALA A 111 14.22 9.90 2.16
CA ALA A 111 13.86 11.03 3.03
C ALA A 111 12.34 11.19 3.18
N VAL A 112 11.58 11.03 2.08
CA VAL A 112 10.12 11.06 2.11
C VAL A 112 9.55 9.87 2.89
N ALA A 113 10.13 8.68 2.73
CA ALA A 113 9.76 7.51 3.52
C ALA A 113 10.03 7.75 5.02
N ALA A 114 11.19 8.29 5.39
CA ALA A 114 11.52 8.62 6.77
C ALA A 114 10.59 9.69 7.36
N ALA A 115 10.21 10.71 6.57
CA ALA A 115 9.24 11.71 7.00
C ALA A 115 7.85 11.11 7.24
N LYS A 116 7.40 10.19 6.35
CA LYS A 116 6.13 9.47 6.52
C LYS A 116 6.14 8.54 7.74
N VAL A 117 7.27 7.87 8.02
CA VAL A 117 7.42 7.05 9.22
C VAL A 117 7.37 7.91 10.49
N ALA A 118 8.07 9.04 10.51
CA ALA A 118 8.02 9.97 11.63
C ALA A 118 6.62 10.59 11.83
N GLU A 119 5.88 10.85 10.75
CA GLU A 119 4.49 11.31 10.81
C GLU A 119 3.56 10.20 11.34
N ALA A 120 3.74 8.96 10.89
CA ALA A 120 2.97 7.81 11.38
C ALA A 120 3.25 7.53 12.87
N GLU A 121 4.50 7.65 13.32
CA GLU A 121 4.87 7.53 14.74
C GLU A 121 4.26 8.65 15.58
N ARG A 122 4.25 9.90 15.08
CA ARG A 122 3.58 11.03 15.75
C ARG A 122 2.06 10.82 15.87
N LEU A 123 1.44 10.26 14.84
CA LEU A 123 0.00 9.97 14.84
C LEU A 123 -0.34 8.81 15.79
N ALA A 124 0.53 7.81 15.89
CA ALA A 124 0.37 6.71 16.84
C ALA A 124 0.48 7.20 18.29
N GLN A 125 1.41 8.11 18.59
CA GLN A 125 1.57 8.71 19.92
C GLN A 125 0.35 9.55 20.34
N GLN A 126 -0.31 10.22 19.39
CA GLN A 126 -1.53 11.00 19.65
C GLN A 126 -2.76 10.13 19.92
N ASN A 127 -2.80 8.91 19.39
CA ASN A 127 -3.92 8.00 19.63
C ASN A 127 -3.80 7.26 20.97
N ASP A 128 -2.59 6.99 21.47
CA ASP A 128 -2.38 6.42 22.81
C ASP A 128 -2.70 7.42 23.95
N GLU A 129 -2.61 8.73 23.71
CA GLU A 129 -2.99 9.77 24.70
C GLU A 129 -4.51 10.04 24.75
N ALA A 130 -5.31 9.53 23.81
CA ALA A 130 -6.76 9.74 23.75
C ALA A 130 -7.57 8.61 24.42
N ASP A 131 -6.96 7.46 24.72
CA ASP A 131 -7.62 6.31 25.36
C ASP A 131 -7.54 6.33 26.90
N ASP A 132 -6.86 7.33 27.51
CA ASP A 132 -6.72 7.45 28.98
C ASP A 132 -7.76 8.39 29.64
N ASP A 133 -8.65 9.02 28.85
CA ASP A 133 -9.63 10.02 29.32
C ASP A 133 -11.12 9.59 29.18
N GLU A 134 -11.42 8.31 28.93
CA GLU A 134 -12.82 7.81 28.84
C GLU A 134 -13.16 6.68 29.84
N ASP A 135 -12.65 6.76 31.08
CA ASP A 135 -13.17 5.98 32.22
C ASP A 135 -13.50 6.92 33.39
N GLY A 136 -14.60 7.67 33.26
CA GLY A 136 -15.07 8.49 34.36
C GLY A 136 -16.36 9.29 34.10
N ASP A 137 -17.51 8.63 34.07
CA ASP A 137 -18.70 9.16 34.75
C ASP A 137 -19.74 8.06 35.01
N VAL A 138 -19.89 7.70 36.29
CA VAL A 138 -21.03 6.93 36.80
C VAL A 138 -22.21 7.90 36.89
N ASN A 139 -23.28 7.67 36.13
CA ASN A 139 -24.54 8.39 36.36
C ASN A 139 -25.75 7.45 36.17
N GLU A 140 -25.96 6.58 37.16
CA GLU A 140 -27.27 5.99 37.44
C GLU A 140 -28.12 7.06 38.16
N ASN A 141 -28.97 7.74 37.39
CA ASN A 141 -30.17 8.38 37.91
C ASN A 141 -31.29 8.09 36.91
N GLU A 142 -32.05 7.02 37.16
CA GLU A 142 -33.40 6.86 36.62
C GLU A 142 -34.40 7.13 37.73
N ASP A 143 -35.36 7.95 37.35
CA ASP A 143 -36.18 8.78 38.20
C ASP A 143 -37.15 7.99 39.09
N SER A 144 -37.32 8.52 40.30
CA SER A 144 -38.54 8.32 41.08
C SER A 144 -39.71 8.94 40.33
N ASP A 145 -40.70 8.15 39.93
CA ASP A 145 -42.03 8.69 39.70
C ASP A 145 -43.11 7.82 40.37
N ASN A 146 -43.95 8.55 41.08
CA ASN A 146 -44.82 8.15 42.15
C ASN A 146 -46.13 7.54 41.60
N SER A 147 -46.60 6.44 42.18
CA SER A 147 -48.01 6.08 42.11
C SER A 147 -48.48 5.53 43.45
N ASP A 148 -48.78 6.45 44.37
CA ASP A 148 -49.80 6.25 45.38
C ASP A 148 -51.17 6.27 44.67
N ASP A 149 -51.91 5.17 44.69
CA ASP A 149 -53.37 5.24 44.76
C ASP A 149 -53.93 4.03 45.52
N ASP A 150 -54.89 4.37 46.36
CA ASP A 150 -55.38 3.68 47.54
C ASP A 150 -56.32 2.49 47.26
N SER A 151 -56.53 1.73 48.35
CA SER A 151 -57.80 1.12 48.80
C SER A 151 -58.24 -0.30 48.37
N ASP A 152 -58.22 -1.16 49.40
CA ASP A 152 -59.29 -2.02 49.95
C ASP A 152 -59.97 -3.12 49.10
N ASP A 153 -59.94 -4.34 49.68
CA ASP A 153 -61.09 -5.09 50.25
C ASP A 153 -61.15 -6.60 49.87
N GLU A 154 -61.48 -7.37 50.93
CA GLU A 154 -61.85 -8.79 51.11
C GLU A 154 -60.89 -9.96 50.81
#